data_AF-A0A2D4GHT4-F1
#
_entry.id   AF-A0A2D4GHT4-F1
#
_cell.length_a   1.000
_cell.length_b   1.000
_cell.length_c   1.000
_cell.angle_alpha   90.00
_cell.angle_beta   90.00
_cell.angle_gamma   90.00
#
_symmetry.space_group_name_H-M   'P 1'
#
loop_
_entity.id
_entity.type
_entity.pdbx_description
1 polymer ?
#
loop_
_entity_poly.entity_id
_entity_poly.type
_entity_poly.pdbx_seq_one_letter_code
_entity_poly.pdbx_strand_id
1 'polypeptide(L)'
;MEESYELDLTYVTERIIAVSFPGNCLEEIYLNNFQDVIGMLKSRHGGNYMVLNLSERRYDFAKLDPKIMEVGWPDFHAPSLNKICNICKAMESWLNSHPQHVVVIHCRVNCCYKSFS
;
A
#
# COMPACT_ATOMS: atom_id res chain seq x y z
N MET A 1 5.39 -27.57 -4.09
CA MET A 1 4.05 -26.98 -3.86
C MET A 1 4.24 -25.49 -4.02
N GLU A 2 3.70 -24.89 -5.07
CA GLU A 2 3.67 -23.44 -5.22
C GLU A 2 2.77 -22.90 -4.11
N GLU A 3 3.37 -22.34 -3.06
CA GLU A 3 2.61 -21.50 -2.15
C GLU A 3 2.15 -20.30 -2.96
N SER A 4 0.87 -20.27 -3.34
CA SER A 4 0.24 -19.10 -3.93
C SER A 4 0.22 -18.01 -2.88
N TYR A 5 1.18 -17.08 -2.94
CA TYR A 5 1.18 -15.87 -2.12
C TYR A 5 0.03 -14.98 -2.61
N GLU A 6 -1.18 -15.24 -2.12
CA GLU A 6 -2.37 -14.51 -2.51
C GLU A 6 -2.26 -13.07 -2.00
N LEU A 7 -2.19 -12.15 -2.96
CA LEU A 7 -2.38 -10.72 -2.76
C LEU A 7 -3.81 -10.49 -2.29
N ASP A 8 -3.99 -9.82 -1.15
CA ASP A 8 -5.30 -9.33 -0.75
C ASP A 8 -5.50 -7.91 -1.27
N LEU A 9 -6.52 -7.73 -2.11
CA LEU A 9 -6.95 -6.44 -2.65
C LEU A 9 -8.43 -6.26 -2.37
N THR A 10 -8.74 -5.26 -1.55
CA THR A 10 -10.11 -5.01 -1.08
C THR A 10 -10.50 -3.56 -1.32
N TYR A 11 -11.67 -3.34 -1.93
CA TYR A 11 -12.29 -2.01 -2.00
C TYR A 11 -12.97 -1.72 -0.67
N VAL A 12 -12.37 -0.85 0.14
CA VAL A 12 -12.98 -0.36 1.39
C VAL A 12 -14.14 0.58 1.06
N THR A 13 -13.96 1.39 0.01
CA THR A 13 -15.00 2.19 -0.64
C THR A 13 -14.75 2.18 -2.15
N GLU A 14 -15.63 2.80 -2.93
CA GLU A 14 -15.44 2.96 -4.38
C GLU A 14 -14.13 3.67 -4.76
N ARG A 15 -13.55 4.47 -3.85
CA ARG A 15 -12.36 5.29 -4.11
C ARG A 15 -11.18 5.00 -3.18
N ILE A 16 -11.33 4.04 -2.26
CA ILE A 16 -10.26 3.64 -1.32
C ILE A 16 -10.07 2.13 -1.43
N ILE A 17 -8.87 1.74 -1.87
CA ILE A 17 -8.46 0.37 -2.09
C ILE A 17 -7.40 0.04 -1.03
N ALA A 18 -7.57 -1.06 -0.31
CA ALA A 18 -6.55 -1.62 0.56
C ALA A 18 -5.87 -2.78 -0.16
N VAL A 19 -4.53 -2.81 -0.10
CA VAL A 19 -3.70 -3.86 -0.66
C VAL A 19 -2.74 -4.35 0.41
N SER A 20 -2.74 -5.66 0.65
CA SER A 20 -1.83 -6.30 1.59
C SER A 20 -1.15 -7.53 1.02
N PHE A 21 0.12 -7.67 1.40
CA PHE A 21 0.95 -8.82 1.05
C PHE A 21 1.20 -9.67 2.29
N PRO A 22 1.15 -11.00 2.18
CA PRO A 22 1.46 -11.88 3.29
C PRO A 22 2.94 -11.75 3.72
N GLY A 23 3.19 -11.73 5.03
CA GLY A 23 4.52 -11.42 5.58
C GLY A 23 5.60 -12.47 5.32
N ASN A 24 5.20 -13.72 5.06
CA ASN A 24 6.11 -14.80 4.67
C ASN A 24 6.47 -14.78 3.18
N CYS A 25 5.96 -13.81 2.40
CA CYS A 25 6.29 -13.68 0.99
C CYS A 25 7.79 -13.41 0.78
N LEU A 26 8.40 -14.19 -0.12
CA LEU A 26 9.76 -13.95 -0.59
C LEU A 26 9.85 -12.56 -1.22
N GLU A 27 11.01 -11.94 -1.07
CA GLU A 27 11.22 -10.55 -1.45
C GLU A 27 11.05 -10.32 -2.95
N GLU A 28 11.55 -11.24 -3.78
CA GLU A 28 11.38 -11.20 -5.24
C GLU A 28 9.91 -11.29 -5.65
N ILE A 29 9.14 -12.19 -5.02
CA ILE A 29 7.72 -12.36 -5.28
C ILE A 29 6.94 -11.11 -4.86
N TYR A 30 7.28 -10.54 -3.70
CA TYR A 30 6.72 -9.28 -3.23
C TYR A 30 6.95 -8.14 -4.23
N LEU A 31 8.18 -7.97 -4.73
CA LEU A 31 8.51 -6.94 -5.70
C LEU A 31 7.77 -7.13 -7.03
N ASN A 32 7.73 -8.37 -7.55
CA ASN A 32 7.00 -8.70 -8.77
C ASN A 32 5.50 -8.42 -8.63
N ASN A 33 4.88 -8.93 -7.56
CA ASN A 33 3.46 -8.71 -7.33
C ASN A 33 3.14 -7.22 -7.10
N PHE A 34 4.02 -6.46 -6.44
CA PHE A 34 3.85 -5.01 -6.28
C PHE A 34 3.93 -4.30 -7.63
N GLN A 35 4.84 -4.68 -8.52
CA GLN A 35 4.90 -4.16 -9.89
C GLN A 35 3.62 -4.48 -10.68
N ASP A 36 3.08 -5.69 -10.54
CA ASP A 36 1.82 -6.09 -11.18
C ASP A 36 0.65 -5.24 -10.67
N VAL A 37 0.60 -4.95 -9.37
CA VAL A 37 -0.39 -4.02 -8.79
C VAL A 37 -0.26 -2.63 -9.41
N ILE A 38 0.96 -2.09 -9.52
CA ILE A 38 1.17 -0.78 -10.17
C ILE A 38 0.73 -0.81 -11.63
N GLY A 39 1.05 -1.88 -12.37
CA GLY A 39 0.60 -2.07 -13.75
C GLY A 39 -0.93 -2.10 -13.87
N MET A 40 -1.60 -2.83 -12.99
CA MET A 40 -3.05 -2.89 -12.91
C MET A 40 -3.66 -1.52 -12.61
N LEU A 41 -3.09 -0.77 -11.66
CA LEU A 41 -3.57 0.58 -11.31
C LEU A 41 -3.43 1.55 -12.47
N LYS A 42 -2.32 1.51 -13.20
CA LYS A 42 -2.12 2.29 -14.43
C LYS A 42 -3.15 1.92 -15.49
N SER A 43 -3.44 0.64 -15.67
CA SER A 43 -4.42 0.17 -16.66
C SER A 43 -5.87 0.58 -16.30
N ARG A 44 -6.27 0.43 -15.03
CA ARG A 44 -7.66 0.68 -14.58
C ARG A 44 -7.96 2.14 -14.27
N HIS A 45 -7.01 2.85 -13.67
CA HIS A 45 -7.20 4.22 -13.17
C HIS A 45 -6.37 5.26 -13.93
N GLY A 46 -5.50 4.86 -14.85
CA GLY A 46 -4.67 5.78 -15.62
C GLY A 46 -3.80 6.65 -14.71
N GLY A 47 -3.99 7.96 -14.81
CA GLY A 47 -3.33 8.94 -13.95
C GLY A 47 -4.03 9.23 -12.61
N ASN A 48 -5.13 8.56 -12.29
CA ASN A 48 -6.03 9.00 -11.21
C ASN A 48 -5.84 8.24 -9.89
N TYR A 49 -4.72 7.55 -9.69
CA TYR A 49 -4.42 6.88 -8.42
C TYR A 49 -3.27 7.56 -7.67
N MET A 50 -3.25 7.34 -6.36
CA MET A 50 -2.14 7.62 -5.46
C MET A 50 -1.96 6.40 -4.55
N VAL A 51 -0.73 5.93 -4.40
CA VAL A 51 -0.41 4.79 -3.52
C VAL A 51 0.26 5.33 -2.26
N LEU A 52 -0.26 4.94 -1.10
CA LEU A 52 0.31 5.23 0.20
C LEU A 52 0.96 3.94 0.71
N ASN A 53 2.29 3.88 0.69
CA ASN A 53 3.02 2.77 1.29
C ASN A 53 3.16 3.01 2.79
N LEU A 54 2.45 2.22 3.61
CA LEU A 54 2.52 2.25 5.07
C LEU A 54 3.60 1.31 5.65
N SER A 55 4.22 0.49 4.81
CA SER A 55 5.25 -0.46 5.24
C SER A 55 6.57 0.25 5.55
N GLU A 56 7.38 -0.34 6.42
CA GLU A 56 8.75 0.12 6.60
C GLU A 56 9.46 0.25 5.25
N ARG A 57 10.09 1.41 5.01
CA ARG A 57 10.76 1.70 3.74
C ARG A 57 12.00 0.82 3.59
N ARG A 58 11.84 -0.29 2.86
CA ARG A 58 12.92 -1.19 2.44
C ARG A 58 13.36 -0.94 1.00
N TYR A 59 12.41 -0.44 0.20
CA TYR A 59 12.56 -0.14 -1.22
C TYR A 59 12.19 1.30 -1.50
N ASP A 60 12.81 1.87 -2.53
CA ASP A 60 12.51 3.21 -2.98
C ASP A 60 11.48 3.16 -4.13
N PHE A 61 10.25 2.75 -3.82
CA PHE A 61 9.21 2.60 -4.84
C PHE A 61 8.80 3.94 -5.47
N ALA A 62 9.05 5.06 -4.80
CA ALA A 62 8.86 6.39 -5.37
C ALA A 62 9.69 6.61 -6.66
N LYS A 63 10.80 5.87 -6.86
CA LYS A 63 11.55 5.87 -8.13
C LYS A 63 10.87 5.07 -9.24
N LEU A 64 10.10 4.05 -8.88
CA LEU A 64 9.34 3.23 -9.84
C LEU A 64 8.12 4.01 -10.34
N ASP A 65 7.46 4.73 -9.45
CA ASP A 65 6.29 5.53 -9.79
C ASP A 65 6.17 6.75 -8.86
N PRO A 66 6.14 7.98 -9.42
CA PRO A 66 6.01 9.21 -8.63
C PRO A 66 4.67 9.31 -7.89
N LYS A 67 3.68 8.46 -8.20
CA LYS A 67 2.39 8.38 -7.49
C LYS A 67 2.46 7.60 -6.18
N ILE A 68 3.62 7.03 -5.85
CA ILE A 68 3.84 6.30 -4.60
C ILE A 68 4.42 7.24 -3.55
N MET A 69 3.70 7.39 -2.45
CA MET A 69 4.16 8.12 -1.27
C MET A 69 4.62 7.14 -0.19
N GLU A 70 5.90 7.22 0.15
CA GLU A 70 6.51 6.46 1.23
C GLU A 70 6.19 7.12 2.58
N VAL A 71 5.13 6.65 3.23
CA VAL A 71 4.63 7.19 4.51
C VAL A 71 4.68 6.15 5.63
N GLY A 72 5.37 5.03 5.41
CA GLY A 72 5.43 3.96 6.38
C GLY A 72 6.29 4.23 7.60
N TRP A 73 6.19 3.34 8.57
CA TRP A 73 6.87 3.40 9.86
C TRP A 73 7.53 2.05 10.17
N PRO A 74 8.46 1.99 11.14
CA PRO A 74 9.10 0.73 11.51
C PRO A 74 8.09 -0.34 11.90
N ASP A 75 8.39 -1.58 11.57
CA ASP A 75 7.57 -2.72 11.99
C ASP A 75 7.42 -2.77 13.51
N PHE A 76 6.32 -3.34 13.98
CA PHE A 76 5.98 -3.46 15.41
C PHE A 76 5.79 -2.12 16.15
N HIS A 77 5.76 -0.99 15.44
CA HIS A 77 5.49 0.33 16.00
C HIS A 77 4.18 0.90 15.46
N ALA A 78 3.49 1.66 16.31
CA ALA A 78 2.41 2.53 15.85
C ALA A 78 2.99 3.86 15.35
N PRO A 79 2.42 4.47 14.29
CA PRO A 79 2.80 5.81 13.88
C PRO A 79 2.38 6.84 14.93
N SER A 80 3.04 8.00 14.93
CA SER A 80 2.59 9.12 15.74
C SER A 80 1.23 9.62 15.25
N LEU A 81 0.42 10.18 16.16
CA LEU A 81 -0.88 10.76 15.80
C LEU A 81 -0.75 11.82 14.70
N ASN A 82 0.28 12.68 14.79
CA ASN A 82 0.56 13.69 13.77
C ASN A 82 0.78 13.07 12.38
N LYS A 83 1.47 11.92 12.32
CA LYS A 83 1.70 11.20 11.08
C LYS A 83 0.40 10.65 10.49
N ILE A 84 -0.47 10.04 11.32
CA ILE A 84 -1.81 9.60 10.90
C ILE A 84 -2.61 10.79 10.36
N CYS A 85 -2.65 11.90 11.09
CA CYS A 85 -3.38 13.10 10.65
C CYS A 85 -2.87 13.64 9.31
N ASN A 86 -1.56 13.64 9.08
CA ASN A 86 -0.98 14.09 7.81
C ASN A 86 -1.34 13.16 6.66
N ILE A 87 -1.33 11.85 6.89
CA ILE A 87 -1.77 10.84 5.90
C ILE A 87 -3.24 11.06 5.55
N CYS A 88 -4.12 11.18 6.55
CA CYS A 88 -5.54 11.43 6.32
C CYS A 88 -5.79 12.72 5.53
N LYS A 89 -5.09 13.81 5.86
CA LYS A 89 -5.19 15.09 5.12
C LYS A 89 -4.74 14.95 3.67
N ALA A 90 -3.65 14.22 3.41
CA ALA A 90 -3.18 13.97 2.06
C ALA A 90 -4.18 13.14 1.25
N MET A 91 -4.75 12.10 1.85
CA MET A 91 -5.81 11.27 1.24
C MET A 91 -7.03 12.11 0.89
N GLU A 92 -7.53 12.88 1.85
CA GLU A 92 -8.70 13.75 1.68
C GLU A 92 -8.46 14.77 0.57
N SER A 93 -7.32 15.48 0.60
CA SER A 93 -6.97 16.47 -0.42
C SER A 93 -6.91 15.86 -1.82
N TRP A 94 -6.35 14.65 -1.97
CA TRP A 94 -6.27 13.96 -3.26
C TRP A 94 -7.64 13.50 -3.75
N LEU A 95 -8.46 12.91 -2.88
CA LEU A 95 -9.80 12.43 -3.23
C LEU A 95 -10.76 13.57 -3.56
N ASN A 96 -10.58 14.74 -2.94
CA ASN A 96 -11.41 15.92 -3.19
C ASN A 96 -10.98 16.71 -4.43
N SER A 97 -9.76 16.54 -4.93
CA SER A 97 -9.30 17.28 -6.11
C SER A 97 -9.95 16.80 -7.41
N HIS A 98 -10.42 15.55 -7.48
CA HIS A 98 -11.07 15.02 -8.67
C HIS A 98 -11.98 13.82 -8.35
N PRO A 99 -13.20 13.71 -8.92
CA PRO A 99 -14.14 12.63 -8.61
C PRO A 99 -13.64 11.24 -9.00
N GLN A 100 -12.77 11.14 -10.02
CA GLN A 100 -12.18 9.88 -10.46
C GLN A 100 -10.93 9.46 -9.67
N HIS A 101 -10.47 10.29 -8.72
CA HIS A 101 -9.28 9.95 -7.94
C HIS A 101 -9.56 8.80 -6.99
N VAL A 102 -8.60 7.87 -6.94
CA VAL A 102 -8.59 6.74 -6.00
C VAL A 102 -7.31 6.77 -5.17
N VAL A 103 -7.41 6.29 -3.94
CA VAL A 103 -6.29 6.07 -3.04
C VAL A 103 -6.10 4.57 -2.83
N VAL A 104 -4.85 4.13 -2.91
CA VAL A 104 -4.46 2.76 -2.63
C VAL A 104 -3.60 2.76 -1.37
N ILE A 105 -4.06 2.08 -0.33
CA ILE A 105 -3.35 1.92 0.93
C ILE A 105 -2.63 0.58 0.87
N HIS A 106 -1.31 0.61 0.84
CA HIS A 106 -0.48 -0.58 0.80
C HIS A 106 0.18 -0.83 2.16
N CYS A 107 0.10 -2.06 2.64
CA CYS A 107 0.84 -2.52 3.80
C CYS A 107 1.39 -3.94 3.60
N ARG A 108 2.65 -4.15 3.94
CA ARG A 108 3.22 -5.49 4.08
C ARG A 108 2.90 -6.00 5.48
N VAL A 109 2.07 -7.04 5.57
CA VAL A 109 1.65 -7.61 6.85
C VAL A 109 2.77 -8.47 7.37
N ASN A 110 3.69 -7.88 8.13
CA ASN A 110 4.59 -8.70 8.95
C ASN A 110 3.72 -9.33 10.04
N CYS A 111 3.61 -10.64 9.99
CA CYS A 111 2.70 -11.42 10.81
C CYS A 111 2.99 -11.16 12.30
N CYS A 112 2.26 -10.22 12.91
CA CYS A 112 2.14 -10.04 14.36
C CYS A 112 1.25 -11.15 14.97
N TYR A 113 1.31 -12.37 14.45
CA TYR A 113 0.88 -13.59 15.13
C TYR A 113 2.11 -14.38 15.57
N LYS A 114 3.09 -13.73 16.23
CA LYS A 114 3.79 -14.47 17.29
C LYS A 114 2.90 -14.38 18.51
N SER A 115 2.10 -15.44 18.64
CA SER A 115 1.35 -15.81 19.82
C SER A 115 2.05 -15.32 21.08
N PHE A 116 1.31 -14.59 21.92
CA PHE A 116 1.53 -14.74 23.35
C PHE A 116 1.27 -16.22 23.66
N SER A 117 2.35 -16.99 23.71
CA SER A 117 2.40 -18.34 24.28
C SER A 117 3.48 -18.36 25.34
#